data_AF-A0A7R9YNU7-F1
#
_entry.id   AF-A0A7R9YNU7-F1
#
_cell.length_a   1.000
_cell.length_b   1.000
_cell.length_c   1.000
_cell.angle_alpha   90.00
_cell.angle_beta   90.00
_cell.angle_gamma   90.00
#
_symmetry.space_group_name_H-M   'P 1'
#
loop_
_entity.id
_entity.type
_entity.pdbx_description
1 polymer ?
#
loop_
_entity_poly.entity_id
_entity_poly.type
_entity_poly.pdbx_seq_one_letter_code
_entity_poly.pdbx_strand_id
1 'polypeptide(L)'
;AASRELPMASASFRKELVVSAQAPVGKKDLKTLRKDVANAFPRLSLEQLDAVLPLTGEWNSLKLKTSGTVLYQLAGKPPAFFDLEGRGDLYPSLFTLWALPEMLDTLETHAPVSRPLLKGADLMLPGVVVPEGGLPPFAAGAKLAVRVTGN
;
A
#
# COMPACT_ATOMS: atom_id res chain seq x y z
N ALA A 1 -11.60 13.64 -27.11
CA ALA A 1 -12.04 13.36 -25.74
C ALA A 1 -10.85 13.55 -24.82
N ALA A 2 -10.88 14.54 -23.94
CA ALA A 2 -9.74 14.91 -23.11
C ALA A 2 -9.44 13.78 -22.10
N SER A 3 -8.30 13.11 -22.28
CA SER A 3 -7.71 12.24 -21.26
C SER A 3 -7.36 13.12 -20.06
N ARG A 4 -8.27 13.17 -19.10
CA ARG A 4 -8.05 13.75 -17.79
C ARG A 4 -7.05 12.82 -17.09
N GLU A 5 -5.77 13.15 -17.17
CA GLU A 5 -4.74 12.48 -16.36
C GLU A 5 -5.17 12.59 -14.90
N LEU A 6 -5.53 11.45 -14.31
CA LEU A 6 -5.71 11.36 -12.88
C LEU A 6 -4.33 11.63 -12.28
N PRO A 7 -4.16 12.61 -11.38
CA PRO A 7 -2.89 12.81 -10.71
C PRO A 7 -2.58 11.54 -9.91
N MET A 8 -1.70 10.70 -10.42
CA MET A 8 -1.14 9.60 -9.63
C MET A 8 -0.17 10.22 -8.64
N ALA A 9 -0.49 10.12 -7.35
CA ALA A 9 0.40 10.54 -6.28
C ALA A 9 1.71 9.73 -6.38
N SER A 10 2.78 10.37 -6.85
CA SER A 10 4.11 9.75 -6.90
C SER A 10 4.81 9.97 -5.57
N ALA A 11 4.67 9.00 -4.67
CA ALA A 11 5.47 8.98 -3.46
C ALA A 11 6.73 8.13 -3.67
N SER A 12 7.88 8.78 -3.61
CA SER A 12 9.17 8.12 -3.79
C SER A 12 9.80 7.80 -2.44
N PHE A 13 9.75 6.53 -2.03
CA PHE A 13 10.47 6.00 -0.86
C PHE A 13 11.94 5.67 -1.15
N ARG A 14 12.50 6.18 -2.26
CA ARG A 14 13.89 5.89 -2.69
C ARG A 14 14.94 6.68 -1.91
N LYS A 15 14.56 7.83 -1.37
CA LYS A 15 15.43 8.67 -0.53
C LYS A 15 15.28 8.27 0.92
N GLU A 16 16.27 8.65 1.72
CA GLU A 16 16.23 8.46 3.17
C GLU A 16 14.93 9.05 3.76
N LEU A 17 14.27 8.22 4.58
CA LEU A 17 12.98 8.56 5.17
C LEU A 17 13.20 9.34 6.46
N VAL A 18 13.08 10.67 6.37
CA VAL A 18 13.21 11.54 7.55
C VAL A 18 11.83 11.79 8.15
N VAL A 19 11.64 11.34 9.39
CA VAL A 19 10.44 11.61 10.18
C VAL A 19 10.47 13.08 10.63
N SER A 20 9.42 13.82 10.29
CA SER A 20 9.26 15.24 10.67
C SER A 20 8.44 15.41 11.94
N ALA A 21 7.46 14.51 12.17
CA ALA A 21 6.63 14.52 13.36
C ALA A 21 6.13 13.12 13.70
N GLN A 22 5.91 12.86 14.98
CA GLN A 22 5.28 11.66 15.48
C GLN A 22 4.14 12.06 16.42
N ALA A 23 2.99 11.39 16.30
CA ALA A 23 1.85 11.59 17.17
C ALA A 23 1.19 10.25 17.53
N PRO A 24 0.69 10.08 18.77
CA PRO A 24 -0.09 8.90 19.13
C PRO A 24 -1.44 8.91 18.39
N VAL A 25 -1.89 7.75 17.94
CA VAL A 25 -3.19 7.57 17.29
C VAL A 25 -4.20 7.15 18.34
N GLY A 26 -5.20 8.00 18.58
CA GLY A 26 -6.25 7.72 19.54
C GLY A 26 -7.15 6.55 19.12
N LYS A 27 -7.84 5.92 20.09
CA LYS A 27 -8.79 4.82 19.81
C LYS A 27 -9.89 5.21 18.82
N LYS A 28 -10.32 6.47 18.81
CA LYS A 28 -11.32 6.98 17.87
C LYS A 28 -10.77 6.98 16.45
N ASP A 29 -9.59 7.56 16.25
CA ASP A 29 -8.95 7.66 14.93
C ASP A 29 -8.55 6.29 14.40
N LEU A 30 -8.12 5.37 15.28
CA LEU A 30 -7.84 3.99 14.92
C LEU A 30 -9.09 3.26 14.41
N LYS A 31 -10.27 3.49 15.03
CA LYS A 31 -11.54 2.95 14.52
C LYS A 31 -11.92 3.54 13.16
N THR A 32 -11.67 4.83 12.95
CA THR A 32 -11.87 5.47 11.65
C THR A 32 -10.94 4.87 10.59
N LEU A 33 -9.64 4.76 10.88
CA LEU A 33 -8.65 4.12 10.01
C LEU A 33 -9.07 2.69 9.66
N ARG A 34 -9.54 1.91 10.63
CA ARG A 34 -10.04 0.55 10.41
C ARG A 34 -11.21 0.52 9.43
N LYS A 35 -12.15 1.45 9.59
CA LYS A 35 -13.30 1.58 8.69
C LYS A 35 -12.85 1.98 7.28
N ASP A 36 -11.91 2.90 7.16
CA ASP A 36 -11.39 3.36 5.88
C ASP A 36 -10.64 2.24 5.14
N VAL A 37 -9.85 1.44 5.85
CA VAL A 37 -9.21 0.23 5.30
C VAL A 37 -10.25 -0.81 4.89
N ALA A 38 -11.26 -1.08 5.70
CA ALA A 38 -12.33 -2.02 5.33
C ALA A 38 -13.09 -1.56 4.07
N ASN A 39 -13.29 -0.25 3.91
CA ASN A 39 -13.93 0.32 2.71
C ASN A 39 -13.01 0.26 1.49
N ALA A 40 -11.71 0.55 1.65
CA ALA A 40 -10.74 0.55 0.56
C ALA A 40 -10.39 -0.87 0.07
N PHE A 41 -10.48 -1.86 0.96
CA PHE A 41 -10.08 -3.24 0.69
C PHE A 41 -11.21 -4.21 1.10
N PRO A 42 -12.30 -4.30 0.31
CA PRO A 42 -13.50 -5.05 0.67
C PRO A 42 -13.30 -6.57 0.74
N ARG A 43 -12.15 -7.09 0.29
CA ARG A 43 -11.79 -8.51 0.39
C ARG A 43 -11.34 -8.93 1.79
N LEU A 44 -11.04 -7.96 2.66
CA LEU A 44 -10.57 -8.25 4.02
C LEU A 44 -11.70 -8.74 4.92
N SER A 45 -11.48 -9.87 5.58
CA SER A 45 -12.33 -10.31 6.69
C SER A 45 -12.04 -9.50 7.97
N LEU A 46 -12.97 -9.54 8.92
CA LEU A 46 -12.78 -8.88 10.23
C LEU A 46 -11.55 -9.43 10.97
N GLU A 47 -11.32 -10.74 10.89
CA GLU A 47 -10.17 -11.41 11.52
C GLU A 47 -8.84 -10.96 10.90
N GLN A 48 -8.79 -10.86 9.57
CA GLN A 48 -7.64 -10.35 8.85
C GLN A 48 -7.36 -8.90 9.22
N LEU A 49 -8.41 -8.08 9.32
CA LEU A 49 -8.31 -6.69 9.74
C LEU A 49 -7.81 -6.57 11.19
N ASP A 50 -8.18 -7.48 12.11
CA ASP A 50 -7.64 -7.51 13.48
C ASP A 50 -6.16 -7.91 13.51
N ALA A 51 -5.72 -8.76 12.59
CA ALA A 51 -4.32 -9.18 12.50
C ALA A 51 -3.39 -8.02 12.11
N VAL A 52 -3.82 -7.15 11.18
CA VAL A 52 -3.00 -6.03 10.68
C VAL A 52 -3.27 -4.69 11.37
N LEU A 53 -4.49 -4.49 11.86
CA LEU A 53 -4.93 -3.29 12.59
C LEU A 53 -5.62 -3.66 13.91
N PRO A 54 -4.90 -4.28 14.88
CA PRO A 54 -5.46 -4.54 16.19
C PRO A 54 -5.87 -3.24 16.90
N LEU A 55 -7.06 -3.23 17.52
CA LEU A 55 -7.56 -2.08 18.31
C LEU A 55 -6.86 -1.90 19.66
N THR A 56 -5.92 -2.79 19.97
CA THR A 56 -5.13 -2.81 21.19
C THR A 56 -3.68 -2.47 20.89
N GLY A 57 -3.03 -1.79 21.84
CA GLY A 57 -1.62 -1.40 21.75
C GLY A 57 -1.41 0.08 21.42
N GLU A 58 -0.15 0.48 21.44
CA GLU A 58 0.26 1.87 21.24
C GLU A 58 0.50 2.14 19.75
N TRP A 59 -0.45 2.84 19.13
CA TRP A 59 -0.35 3.25 17.74
C TRP A 59 0.25 4.64 17.62
N ASN A 60 1.13 4.80 16.64
CA ASN A 60 1.76 6.07 16.30
C ASN A 60 1.57 6.36 14.81
N SER A 61 1.29 7.62 14.49
CA SER A 61 1.38 8.16 13.15
C SER A 61 2.71 8.88 12.99
N LEU A 62 3.50 8.49 12.00
CA LEU A 62 4.78 9.11 11.66
C LEU A 62 4.62 9.92 10.38
N LYS A 63 4.78 11.24 10.46
CA LYS A 63 4.75 12.11 9.28
C LYS A 63 6.14 12.21 8.68
N LEU A 64 6.26 11.96 7.38
CA LEU A 64 7.52 12.07 6.65
C LEU A 64 7.70 13.47 6.06
N LYS A 65 8.94 13.96 6.06
CA LYS A 65 9.29 15.31 5.55
C LYS A 65 9.18 15.41 4.01
N THR A 66 9.44 14.31 3.30
CA THR A 66 9.70 14.31 1.86
C THR A 66 8.45 14.46 0.99
N SER A 67 7.28 14.03 1.48
CA SER A 67 6.06 13.92 0.67
C SER A 67 4.77 14.24 1.43
N GLY A 68 4.84 14.59 2.72
CA GLY A 68 3.64 14.71 3.56
C GLY A 68 2.99 13.38 3.93
N THR A 69 3.60 12.25 3.50
CA THR A 69 3.14 10.89 3.78
C THR A 69 3.08 10.62 5.28
N VAL A 70 2.01 9.95 5.71
CA VAL A 70 1.78 9.54 7.09
C VAL A 70 1.85 8.03 7.16
N LEU A 71 2.75 7.49 7.99
CA LEU A 71 2.84 6.06 8.27
C LEU A 71 2.07 5.73 9.55
N TYR A 72 1.29 4.65 9.55
CA TYR A 72 0.60 4.14 10.73
C TYR A 72 1.32 2.91 11.24
N GLN A 73 1.81 2.98 12.47
CA GLN A 73 2.68 1.96 13.05
C GLN A 73 2.21 1.58 14.46
N LEU A 74 2.17 0.28 14.72
CA LEU A 74 2.06 -0.27 16.06
C LEU A 74 3.45 -0.31 16.69
N ALA A 75 3.60 0.17 17.93
CA ALA A 75 4.87 0.19 18.64
C ALA A 75 5.59 -1.17 18.57
N GLY A 76 6.87 -1.15 18.16
CA GLY A 76 7.70 -2.36 18.01
C GLY A 76 7.43 -3.21 16.77
N LYS A 77 6.49 -2.83 15.89
CA LYS A 77 6.23 -3.50 14.60
C LYS A 77 6.55 -2.57 13.43
N PRO A 78 6.81 -3.08 12.22
CA PRO A 78 6.91 -2.22 11.04
C PRO A 78 5.58 -1.49 10.77
N PRO A 79 5.60 -0.37 10.01
CA PRO A 79 4.38 0.33 9.61
C PRO A 79 3.41 -0.60 8.89
N ALA A 80 2.14 -0.59 9.27
CA ALA A 80 1.11 -1.43 8.66
C ALA A 80 0.51 -0.76 7.41
N PHE A 81 0.21 0.53 7.51
CA PHE A 81 -0.39 1.32 6.44
C PHE A 81 0.32 2.64 6.28
N PHE A 82 0.17 3.25 5.12
CA PHE A 82 0.61 4.61 4.89
C PHE A 82 -0.40 5.38 4.02
N ASP A 83 -0.54 6.66 4.30
CA ASP A 83 -1.32 7.61 3.51
C ASP A 83 -0.34 8.54 2.81
N LEU A 84 -0.36 8.54 1.47
CA LEU A 84 0.63 9.25 0.68
C LEU A 84 0.60 10.77 0.87
N GLU A 85 -0.60 11.34 1.00
CA GLU A 85 -0.81 12.79 1.10
C GLU A 85 -1.48 13.22 2.42
N GLY A 86 -1.82 12.27 3.29
CA GLY A 86 -2.63 12.54 4.49
C GLY A 86 -4.09 12.87 4.15
N ARG A 87 -4.60 12.38 3.01
CA ARG A 87 -5.93 12.69 2.46
C ARG A 87 -6.87 11.49 2.41
N GLY A 88 -6.49 10.38 3.05
CA GLY A 88 -7.26 9.14 3.07
C GLY A 88 -6.95 8.19 1.91
N ASP A 89 -5.90 8.42 1.12
CA ASP A 89 -5.43 7.46 0.12
C ASP A 89 -4.47 6.45 0.76
N LEU A 90 -5.06 5.48 1.46
CA LEU A 90 -4.36 4.48 2.26
C LEU A 90 -3.82 3.34 1.40
N TYR A 91 -2.54 3.02 1.58
CA TYR A 91 -1.88 1.87 0.99
C TYR A 91 -1.34 0.95 2.09
N PRO A 92 -1.43 -0.38 1.92
CA PRO A 92 -0.77 -1.31 2.81
C PRO A 92 0.74 -1.23 2.60
N SER A 93 1.51 -1.40 3.68
CA SER A 93 2.95 -1.63 3.55
C SER A 93 3.22 -3.01 2.94
N LEU A 94 4.45 -3.22 2.45
CA LEU A 94 4.86 -4.53 1.96
C LEU A 94 4.78 -5.60 3.06
N PHE A 95 5.04 -5.24 4.32
CA PHE A 95 4.92 -6.15 5.46
C PHE A 95 3.48 -6.58 5.71
N THR A 96 2.52 -5.67 5.52
CA THR A 96 1.09 -5.99 5.60
C THR A 96 0.67 -6.91 4.46
N LEU A 97 1.14 -6.65 3.24
CA LEU A 97 0.86 -7.51 2.08
C LEU A 97 1.49 -8.91 2.22
N TRP A 98 2.66 -9.04 2.86
CA TRP A 98 3.23 -10.36 3.16
C TRP A 98 2.40 -11.16 4.17
N ALA A 99 1.79 -10.47 5.15
CA ALA A 99 0.89 -11.12 6.10
C ALA A 99 -0.46 -11.47 5.45
N LEU A 100 -0.95 -10.64 4.52
CA LEU A 100 -2.26 -10.76 3.86
C LEU A 100 -2.15 -10.49 2.35
N PRO A 101 -1.64 -11.44 1.55
CA PRO A 101 -1.47 -11.24 0.11
C PRO A 101 -2.80 -11.09 -0.64
N GLU A 102 -3.87 -11.72 -0.14
CA GLU A 102 -5.22 -11.70 -0.70
C GLU A 102 -5.91 -10.32 -0.61
N MET A 103 -5.29 -9.35 0.06
CA MET A 103 -5.80 -7.99 0.23
C MET A 103 -5.89 -7.23 -1.09
N LEU A 104 -5.02 -7.54 -2.06
CA LEU A 104 -4.92 -6.88 -3.36
C LEU A 104 -4.86 -7.88 -4.50
N ASP A 105 -5.43 -7.51 -5.63
CA ASP A 105 -5.14 -8.20 -6.89
C ASP A 105 -3.65 -8.08 -7.23
N THR A 106 -3.08 -9.15 -7.75
CA THR A 106 -1.65 -9.25 -8.02
C THR A 106 -1.39 -9.33 -9.52
N LEU A 107 -0.46 -8.51 -10.01
CA LEU A 107 0.13 -8.63 -11.34
C LEU A 107 1.43 -9.41 -11.24
N GLU A 108 1.52 -10.49 -12.00
CA GLU A 108 2.74 -11.29 -12.09
C GLU A 108 3.66 -10.76 -13.17
N THR A 109 4.97 -10.78 -12.92
CA THR A 109 5.98 -10.20 -13.79
C THR A 109 7.13 -11.17 -14.04
N HIS A 110 7.75 -11.06 -15.22
CA HIS A 110 8.89 -11.89 -15.57
C HIS A 110 10.13 -11.55 -14.73
N ALA A 111 10.95 -12.56 -14.41
CA ALA A 111 12.16 -12.40 -13.60
C ALA A 111 13.11 -11.25 -14.02
N PRO A 112 13.35 -10.96 -15.32
CA PRO A 112 14.22 -9.85 -15.74
C PRO A 112 13.73 -8.46 -15.28
N VAL A 113 12.43 -8.30 -15.03
CA VAL A 113 11.80 -7.04 -14.63
C VAL A 113 12.02 -6.74 -13.14
N SER A 114 12.41 -7.74 -12.34
CA SER A 114 12.66 -7.58 -10.90
C SER A 114 13.70 -6.50 -10.58
N ARG A 115 14.84 -6.48 -11.29
CA ARG A 115 15.95 -5.55 -11.02
C ARG A 115 15.54 -4.08 -11.16
N PRO A 116 14.91 -3.63 -12.27
CA PRO A 116 14.44 -2.26 -12.38
C PRO A 116 13.30 -1.96 -11.39
N LEU A 117 12.39 -2.90 -11.12
CA LEU A 117 11.31 -2.71 -10.14
C LEU A 117 11.83 -2.46 -8.72
N LEU A 118 12.82 -3.23 -8.28
CA LEU A 118 13.45 -3.05 -6.97
C LEU A 118 14.20 -1.72 -6.84
N LYS A 119 14.60 -1.11 -7.97
CA LYS A 119 15.15 0.25 -8.02
C LYS A 119 14.06 1.33 -8.10
N GLY A 120 12.79 0.92 -8.04
CA GLY A 120 11.60 1.76 -8.04
C GLY A 120 11.12 2.16 -9.44
N ALA A 121 11.62 1.55 -10.51
CA ALA A 121 11.11 1.83 -11.86
C ALA A 121 9.63 1.43 -11.99
N ASP A 122 8.90 2.11 -12.87
CA ASP A 122 7.51 1.78 -13.15
C ASP A 122 7.39 0.45 -13.90
N LEU A 123 6.36 -0.32 -13.57
CA LEU A 123 6.04 -1.56 -14.28
C LEU A 123 5.35 -1.23 -15.62
N MET A 124 6.02 -1.52 -16.72
CA MET A 124 5.44 -1.40 -18.05
C MET A 124 4.73 -2.70 -18.45
N LEU A 125 3.64 -2.60 -19.20
CA LEU A 125 2.82 -3.75 -19.65
C LEU A 125 3.62 -4.90 -20.30
N PRO A 126 4.67 -4.67 -21.11
CA PRO A 126 5.46 -5.78 -21.67
C PRO A 126 6.18 -6.65 -20.63
N GLY A 127 6.33 -6.16 -19.39
CA GLY A 127 6.94 -6.91 -18.29
C GLY A 127 5.96 -7.78 -17.51
N VAL A 128 4.66 -7.68 -17.78
CA VAL A 128 3.59 -8.41 -17.09
C VAL A 128 3.37 -9.77 -17.77
N VAL A 129 3.31 -10.82 -16.97
CA VAL A 129 2.91 -12.16 -17.43
C VAL A 129 1.41 -12.13 -17.69
N VAL A 130 1.01 -12.40 -18.93
CA VAL A 130 -0.41 -12.49 -19.31
C VAL A 130 -0.82 -13.96 -19.30
N PRO A 131 -1.74 -14.38 -18.40
CA PRO A 131 -2.29 -15.74 -18.41
C PRO A 131 -3.00 -16.06 -19.74
N GLU A 132 -3.21 -17.33 -20.06
CA GLU A 132 -3.92 -17.74 -21.28
C GLU A 132 -5.33 -17.15 -21.39
N GLY A 133 -5.98 -16.83 -20.27
CA GLY A 133 -7.28 -16.16 -20.20
C GLY A 133 -7.24 -14.63 -20.24
N GLY A 134 -6.06 -14.02 -20.41
CA GLY A 134 -5.85 -12.58 -20.33
C GLY A 134 -5.63 -12.07 -18.89
N LEU A 135 -5.39 -10.78 -18.77
CA LEU A 135 -5.27 -10.12 -17.46
C LEU A 135 -6.67 -9.92 -16.84
N PRO A 136 -6.80 -10.06 -15.51
CA PRO A 136 -8.03 -9.69 -14.83
C PRO A 136 -8.35 -8.21 -15.08
N PRO A 137 -9.64 -7.82 -15.17
CA PRO A 137 -10.00 -6.43 -15.39
C PRO A 137 -9.60 -5.58 -14.17
N PHE A 138 -8.88 -4.49 -14.41
CA PHE A 138 -8.58 -3.48 -13.40
C PHE A 138 -8.83 -2.08 -13.96
N ALA A 139 -9.21 -1.16 -13.09
CA ALA A 139 -9.45 0.24 -13.46
C ALA A 139 -8.19 1.08 -13.26
N ALA A 140 -8.08 2.18 -14.01
CA ALA A 140 -7.07 3.20 -13.72
C ALA A 140 -7.25 3.71 -12.27
N GLY A 141 -6.16 3.74 -11.50
CA GLY A 141 -6.17 4.10 -10.08
C GLY A 141 -6.48 2.94 -9.12
N ALA A 142 -6.73 1.73 -9.63
CA ALA A 142 -6.82 0.54 -8.78
C ALA A 142 -5.47 0.23 -8.12
N LYS A 143 -5.53 -0.18 -6.85
CA LYS A 143 -4.35 -0.61 -6.08
C LYS A 143 -4.08 -2.07 -6.42
N LEU A 144 -2.86 -2.38 -6.87
CA LEU A 144 -2.44 -3.73 -7.26
C LEU A 144 -1.10 -4.06 -6.59
N ALA A 145 -0.93 -5.31 -6.21
CA ALA A 145 0.36 -5.85 -5.81
C ALA A 145 1.14 -6.32 -7.05
N VAL A 146 2.47 -6.24 -7.00
CA VAL A 146 3.34 -6.76 -8.06
C VAL A 146 4.14 -7.92 -7.49
N ARG A 147 4.05 -9.08 -8.16
CA ARG A 147 4.81 -10.29 -7.83
C ARG A 147 5.76 -10.64 -8.97
N VAL A 148 6.93 -11.16 -8.62
CA VAL A 148 7.90 -11.69 -9.59
C VAL A 148 7.76 -13.20 -9.60
N THR A 149 7.67 -13.81 -10.78
CA THR A 149 7.63 -15.28 -10.91
C THR A 149 8.84 -15.91 -10.23
N GLY A 150 8.60 -16.88 -9.34
CA GLY A 150 9.63 -17.60 -8.59
C GLY A 150 10.10 -16.93 -7.29
N ASN A 151 9.38 -15.91 -6.81
CA ASN A 151 9.60 -15.26 -5.51
C ASN A 151 8.33 -15.29 -4.64
#